data_AF-A0A524AHE3-F1
#
_entry.id   AF-A0A524AHE3-F1
#
_cell.length_a   1.000
_cell.length_b   1.000
_cell.length_c   1.000
_cell.angle_alpha   90.00
_cell.angle_beta   90.00
_cell.angle_gamma   90.00
#
_symmetry.space_group_name_H-M   'P 1'
#
loop_
_entity.id
_entity.type
_entity.pdbx_description
1 polymer ?
#
loop_
_entity_poly.entity_id
_entity_poly.type
_entity_poly.pdbx_seq_one_letter_code
_entity_poly.pdbx_strand_id
1 'polypeptide(L)'
;MCGVGQRVFDLPFDAVEVRNGVPVNVLGNPLTAWLNRHVGQRLPELGGSDSHVPVTAGQALTWFPGSSAADLRRAIESGTVRAGSTLWTPLSIVRLIPALLRRGLPHHEHACPDQNGSCKLANCRV
;
A
#
# COMPACT_ATOMS: atom_id res chain seq x y z
N MET A 1 11.69 -0.77 8.69
CA MET A 1 11.74 -1.42 7.37
C MET A 1 12.07 -0.37 6.32
N CYS A 2 13.13 -0.57 5.53
CA CYS A 2 13.48 0.34 4.44
C CYS A 2 12.79 -0.13 3.16
N GLY A 3 12.19 0.79 2.40
CA GLY A 3 11.61 0.46 1.09
C GLY A 3 12.68 0.16 0.04
N VAL A 4 12.27 -0.27 -1.14
CA VAL A 4 13.18 -0.54 -2.28
C VAL A 4 13.87 0.72 -2.85
N GLY A 5 13.47 1.90 -2.39
CA GLY A 5 14.07 3.17 -2.78
C GLY A 5 14.03 3.39 -4.28
N GLN A 6 15.16 3.83 -4.86
CA GLN A 6 15.28 4.08 -6.30
C GLN A 6 15.18 2.81 -7.15
N ARG A 7 15.33 1.60 -6.58
CA ARG A 7 15.17 0.35 -7.33
C ARG A 7 13.73 0.10 -7.78
N VAL A 8 12.78 0.91 -7.32
CA VAL A 8 11.40 0.92 -7.83
C VAL A 8 11.32 1.17 -9.34
N PHE A 9 12.34 1.81 -9.92
CA PHE A 9 12.39 2.11 -11.35
C PHE A 9 12.94 0.97 -12.21
N ASP A 10 13.68 0.02 -11.62
CA ASP A 10 14.43 -0.99 -12.38
C ASP A 10 13.98 -2.44 -12.10
N LEU A 11 13.34 -2.67 -10.96
CA LEU A 11 12.89 -4.02 -10.60
C LEU A 11 11.65 -4.42 -11.42
N PRO A 12 11.55 -5.70 -11.83
CA PRO A 12 10.47 -6.20 -12.67
C PRO A 12 9.19 -6.44 -11.85
N PHE A 13 8.62 -5.37 -11.29
CA PHE A 13 7.34 -5.45 -10.60
C PHE A 13 6.21 -5.67 -11.60
N ASP A 14 5.27 -6.55 -11.28
CA ASP A 14 4.10 -6.78 -12.14
C ASP A 14 3.05 -5.66 -12.01
N ALA A 15 3.03 -4.94 -10.89
CA ALA A 15 2.03 -3.94 -10.55
C ALA A 15 2.49 -3.03 -9.40
N VAL A 16 1.76 -1.94 -9.16
CA VAL A 16 1.99 -1.05 -8.02
C VAL A 16 0.68 -0.75 -7.28
N GLU A 17 0.75 -0.75 -5.95
CA GLU A 17 -0.37 -0.30 -5.12
C GLU A 17 -0.40 1.24 -5.09
N VAL A 18 -1.42 1.83 -5.70
CA VAL A 18 -1.64 3.29 -5.72
C VAL A 18 -2.76 3.73 -4.77
N ARG A 19 -3.50 2.78 -4.20
CA ARG A 19 -4.64 3.01 -3.30
C ARG A 19 -4.52 2.13 -2.07
N ASN A 20 -3.97 2.67 -1.01
CA ASN A 20 -4.02 2.05 0.31
C ASN A 20 -5.27 2.50 1.08
N GLY A 21 -5.92 1.58 1.78
CA GLY A 21 -7.18 1.80 2.50
C GLY A 21 -7.06 2.61 3.81
N VAL A 22 -5.85 2.89 4.28
CA VAL A 22 -5.61 3.61 5.53
C VAL A 22 -6.14 5.06 5.45
N PRO A 23 -6.91 5.53 6.45
CA PRO A 23 -7.63 6.81 6.39
C PRO A 23 -6.71 8.03 6.33
N VAL A 24 -5.48 7.92 6.83
CA VAL A 24 -4.51 9.02 6.87
C VAL A 24 -3.73 9.19 5.56
N ASN A 25 -3.88 8.29 4.59
CA ASN A 25 -3.09 8.28 3.35
C ASN A 25 -3.66 9.17 2.24
N VAL A 26 -4.36 10.24 2.61
CA VAL A 26 -5.14 11.11 1.70
C VAL A 26 -4.28 11.74 0.61
N LEU A 27 -3.02 12.06 0.92
CA LEU A 27 -2.06 12.63 -0.02
C LEU A 27 -1.12 11.58 -0.65
N GLY A 28 -0.87 10.47 0.05
CA GLY A 28 0.02 9.40 -0.42
C GLY A 28 -0.56 8.70 -1.66
N ASN A 29 -1.84 8.35 -1.63
CA ASN A 29 -2.50 7.67 -2.76
C ASN A 29 -2.44 8.47 -4.08
N PRO A 30 -2.84 9.75 -4.15
CA PRO A 30 -2.74 10.51 -5.39
C PRO A 30 -1.29 10.75 -5.84
N LEU A 31 -0.36 10.93 -4.90
CA LEU A 31 1.06 11.08 -5.23
C LEU A 31 1.64 9.80 -5.85
N THR A 32 1.37 8.63 -5.27
CA THR A 32 1.83 7.34 -5.80
C THR A 32 1.24 7.06 -7.18
N ALA A 33 -0.06 7.34 -7.38
CA ALA A 33 -0.68 7.23 -8.71
C ALA A 33 -0.02 8.16 -9.73
N TRP A 34 0.24 9.42 -9.35
CA TRP A 34 0.90 10.38 -10.22
C TRP A 34 2.32 9.92 -10.58
N LEU A 35 3.12 9.49 -9.59
CA LEU A 35 4.47 8.99 -9.81
C LEU A 35 4.46 7.78 -10.74
N ASN A 36 3.57 6.81 -10.54
CA ASN A 36 3.47 5.64 -11.41
C ASN A 36 3.17 6.04 -12.86
N ARG A 37 2.20 6.94 -13.08
CA ARG A 37 1.73 7.35 -14.41
C ARG A 37 2.73 8.23 -15.17
N HIS A 38 3.48 9.08 -14.46
CA HIS A 38 4.28 10.13 -15.08
C HIS A 38 5.79 9.94 -14.98
N VAL A 39 6.28 9.24 -13.95
CA VAL A 39 7.72 9.12 -13.66
C VAL A 39 8.19 7.67 -13.64
N GLY A 40 7.36 6.75 -13.15
CA GLY A 40 7.70 5.35 -12.95
C GLY A 40 7.51 4.48 -14.20
N GLN A 41 7.53 3.17 -13.97
CA GLN A 41 7.40 2.14 -15.00
C GLN A 41 5.97 2.02 -15.60
N ARG A 42 5.02 2.85 -15.18
CA ARG A 42 3.61 2.85 -15.64
C ARG A 42 2.94 1.49 -15.47
N LEU A 43 3.15 0.89 -14.31
CA LEU A 43 2.67 -0.45 -13.99
C LEU A 43 1.15 -0.45 -13.76
N PRO A 44 0.50 -1.61 -13.92
CA PRO A 44 -0.87 -1.82 -13.49
C PRO A 44 -1.13 -1.33 -12.06
N GLU A 45 -2.24 -0.62 -11.86
CA GLU A 45 -2.57 0.06 -10.61
C GLU A 45 -3.50 -0.76 -9.73
N LEU A 46 -3.06 -1.08 -8.52
CA LEU A 46 -3.78 -1.88 -7.54
C LEU A 46 -4.25 -1.04 -6.34
N GLY A 47 -5.28 -1.55 -5.67
CA GLY A 47 -5.73 -1.07 -4.37
C GLY A 47 -5.81 -2.19 -3.34
N GLY A 48 -5.36 -1.89 -2.12
CA GLY A 48 -5.28 -2.82 -1.00
C GLY A 48 -5.67 -2.14 0.32
N SER A 49 -6.52 -2.81 1.11
CA SER A 49 -7.00 -2.23 2.36
C SER A 49 -5.95 -2.18 3.49
N ASP A 50 -4.87 -2.96 3.38
CA ASP A 50 -3.85 -3.15 4.42
C ASP A 50 -4.45 -3.33 5.82
N SER A 51 -5.45 -4.21 5.87
CA SER A 51 -6.34 -4.29 7.02
C SER A 51 -5.73 -5.04 8.18
N HIS A 52 -5.45 -4.29 9.22
CA HIS A 52 -5.01 -4.83 10.49
C HIS A 52 -6.19 -5.07 11.44
N VAL A 53 -7.39 -4.58 11.14
CA VAL A 53 -8.62 -4.82 11.91
C VAL A 53 -9.78 -5.14 10.97
N PRO A 54 -10.78 -5.95 11.40
CA PRO A 54 -11.86 -6.39 10.51
C PRO A 54 -12.65 -5.26 9.86
N VAL A 55 -12.86 -4.14 10.55
CA VAL A 55 -13.66 -3.02 10.03
C VAL A 55 -13.01 -2.28 8.86
N THR A 56 -11.69 -2.41 8.68
CA THR A 56 -10.98 -1.78 7.56
C THR A 56 -10.93 -2.66 6.32
N ALA A 57 -11.33 -3.92 6.42
CA ALA A 57 -11.32 -4.84 5.29
C ALA A 57 -12.19 -4.30 4.15
N GLY A 58 -11.60 -4.17 2.97
CA GLY A 58 -12.28 -3.64 1.78
C GLY A 58 -12.34 -2.11 1.68
N GLN A 59 -11.72 -1.35 2.60
CA GLN A 59 -11.61 0.12 2.46
C GLN A 59 -10.85 0.54 1.18
N ALA A 60 -9.92 -0.29 0.71
CA ALA A 60 -9.41 -0.25 -0.65
C ALA A 60 -9.37 -1.66 -1.25
N LEU A 61 -9.51 -1.73 -2.57
CA LEU A 61 -9.65 -2.97 -3.34
C LEU A 61 -9.16 -2.78 -4.77
N THR A 62 -9.00 -3.90 -5.47
CA THR A 62 -8.71 -3.92 -6.90
C THR A 62 -9.90 -4.49 -7.66
N TRP A 63 -10.39 -3.74 -8.65
CA TRP A 63 -11.38 -4.24 -9.62
C TRP A 63 -10.65 -5.00 -10.73
N PHE A 64 -11.11 -6.20 -11.05
CA PHE A 64 -10.56 -7.03 -12.13
C PHE A 64 -11.66 -7.94 -12.72
N PRO A 65 -11.52 -8.38 -13.98
CA PRO A 65 -12.43 -9.35 -14.57
C PRO A 65 -12.22 -10.74 -13.98
N GLY A 66 -13.30 -11.44 -13.63
CA GLY A 66 -13.28 -12.80 -13.08
C GLY A 66 -13.47 -12.85 -11.56
N SER A 67 -13.16 -13.99 -10.96
CA SER A 67 -13.41 -14.23 -9.53
C SER A 67 -12.39 -15.14 -8.85
N SER A 68 -11.39 -15.64 -9.58
CA SER A 68 -10.32 -16.48 -9.05
C SER A 68 -8.99 -15.72 -8.91
N ALA A 69 -8.07 -16.28 -8.12
CA ALA A 69 -6.71 -15.76 -8.05
C ALA A 69 -5.98 -15.81 -9.41
N ALA A 70 -6.28 -16.81 -10.25
CA ALA A 70 -5.73 -16.92 -11.59
C ALA A 70 -6.28 -15.82 -12.52
N ASP A 71 -7.54 -15.45 -12.37
CA ASP A 71 -8.12 -14.30 -13.08
C ASP A 71 -7.43 -13.00 -12.67
N LEU A 72 -7.19 -12.80 -11.37
CA LEU A 72 -6.47 -11.64 -10.87
C LEU A 72 -5.05 -11.57 -11.44
N ARG A 73 -4.31 -12.69 -11.46
CA ARG A 73 -2.97 -12.74 -12.04
C ARG A 73 -2.99 -12.34 -13.52
N ARG A 74 -3.89 -12.93 -14.31
CA ARG A 74 -4.07 -12.57 -15.73
C ARG A 74 -4.46 -11.11 -15.92
N ALA A 75 -5.31 -10.58 -15.05
CA ALA A 75 -5.74 -9.19 -15.12
C ALA A 75 -4.57 -8.22 -14.85
N ILE A 76 -3.71 -8.56 -13.89
CA ILE A 76 -2.48 -7.81 -13.60
C ILE A 76 -1.55 -7.83 -14.83
N GLU A 77 -1.23 -9.02 -15.34
CA GLU A 77 -0.32 -9.19 -16.48
C GLU A 77 -0.83 -8.50 -17.76
N SER A 78 -2.16 -8.44 -17.94
CA SER A 78 -2.81 -7.75 -19.07
C SER A 78 -3.12 -6.27 -18.83
N GLY A 79 -2.87 -5.74 -17.63
CA GLY A 79 -3.17 -4.36 -17.27
C GLY A 79 -4.67 -4.02 -17.20
N THR A 80 -5.54 -5.02 -17.01
CA THR A 80 -7.02 -4.85 -16.96
C THR A 80 -7.56 -4.69 -15.53
N VAL A 81 -6.68 -4.30 -14.61
CA VAL A 81 -7.00 -3.99 -13.22
C VAL A 81 -7.29 -2.51 -13.02
N ARG A 82 -8.10 -2.18 -12.00
CA ARG A 82 -8.32 -0.80 -11.57
C ARG A 82 -8.35 -0.69 -10.05
N ALA A 83 -7.49 0.16 -9.51
CA ALA A 83 -7.50 0.50 -8.09
C ALA A 83 -8.81 1.21 -7.69
N GLY A 84 -9.43 0.75 -6.60
CA GLY A 84 -10.68 1.27 -6.04
C GLY A 84 -10.58 1.49 -4.54
N SER A 85 -11.50 2.30 -4.01
CA SER A 85 -11.63 2.51 -2.58
C SER A 85 -13.07 2.80 -2.19
N THR A 86 -13.42 2.43 -0.97
CA THR A 86 -14.66 2.84 -0.33
C THR A 86 -14.41 4.18 0.38
N LEU A 87 -15.43 5.03 0.48
CA LEU A 87 -15.30 6.29 1.20
C LEU A 87 -15.25 6.04 2.72
N TRP A 88 -14.33 6.71 3.39
CA TRP A 88 -14.31 6.76 4.84
C TRP A 88 -15.51 7.55 5.35
N THR A 89 -16.50 6.83 5.89
CA THR A 89 -17.64 7.46 6.56
C THR A 89 -17.30 7.75 8.03
N PRO A 90 -17.93 8.75 8.67
CA PRO A 90 -17.75 9.00 10.10
C PRO A 90 -17.99 7.75 10.95
N LEU A 91 -18.96 6.91 10.56
CA LEU A 91 -19.22 5.62 11.22
C LEU A 91 -18.06 4.65 11.11
N SER A 92 -17.38 4.59 9.97
CA SER A 92 -16.20 3.73 9.77
C SER A 92 -15.05 4.16 10.68
N ILE A 93 -14.88 5.47 10.86
CA ILE A 93 -13.88 6.04 11.79
C ILE A 93 -14.24 5.70 13.24
N VAL A 94 -15.51 5.89 13.65
CA VAL A 94 -15.96 5.55 15.02
C VAL A 94 -15.75 4.07 15.32
N ARG A 95 -16.03 3.17 14.37
CA ARG A 95 -15.81 1.73 14.55
C ARG A 95 -14.34 1.33 14.64
N LEU A 96 -13.41 2.18 14.17
CA LEU A 96 -11.97 1.98 14.31
C LEU A 96 -11.47 2.29 15.73
N ILE A 97 -12.14 3.18 16.46
CA ILE A 97 -11.71 3.67 17.79
C ILE A 97 -11.46 2.51 18.78
N PRO A 98 -12.36 1.54 18.98
CA PRO A 98 -12.12 0.44 19.92
C PRO A 98 -10.88 -0.39 19.55
N ALA A 99 -10.59 -0.55 18.27
CA ALA A 99 -9.42 -1.28 17.81
C ALA A 99 -8.11 -0.51 18.05
N LEU A 100 -8.14 0.82 17.91
CA LEU A 100 -6.98 1.66 18.26
C LEU A 100 -6.74 1.67 19.77
N LEU A 101 -7.81 1.74 20.58
CA LEU A 101 -7.70 1.75 22.04
C LEU A 101 -7.28 0.39 22.63
N ARG A 102 -7.68 -0.72 22.01
CA ARG A 102 -7.29 -2.08 22.42
C ARG A 102 -5.87 -2.45 22.00
N ARG A 103 -5.31 -1.73 21.04
CA ARG A 103 -3.88 -1.80 20.74
C ARG A 103 -3.15 -0.91 21.74
N GLY A 104 -2.60 -1.51 22.80
CA GLY A 104 -1.34 -0.99 23.32
C GLY A 104 -0.36 -1.06 22.17
N LEU A 105 -0.12 0.06 21.48
CA LEU A 105 0.68 0.10 20.26
C LEU A 105 2.04 -0.54 20.57
N PRO A 106 2.36 -1.73 20.03
CA PRO A 106 3.71 -2.19 20.15
C PRO A 106 4.53 -1.30 19.22
N HIS A 107 5.54 -0.62 19.78
CA HIS A 107 6.60 -0.04 19.00
C HIS A 107 7.38 -1.18 18.34
N HIS A 108 6.93 -1.62 17.17
CA HIS A 108 7.74 -2.48 16.32
C HIS A 108 8.72 -1.60 15.56
N GLU A 109 9.76 -1.12 16.24
CA GLU A 109 10.96 -0.61 15.60
C GLU A 109 11.68 -1.79 14.96
N HIS A 110 11.22 -2.21 13.77
CA HIS A 110 12.02 -3.10 12.93
C HIS A 110 13.10 -2.26 12.26
N ALA A 111 14.18 -2.02 13.02
CA ALA A 111 15.48 -1.69 12.47
C ALA A 111 15.85 -2.79 11.46
N CYS A 112 16.10 -2.40 10.22
CA CYS A 112 16.66 -3.30 9.23
C CYS A 112 18.15 -3.47 9.60
N PRO A 113 18.63 -4.68 9.93
CA PRO A 113 20.06 -4.88 10.02
C PRO A 113 20.65 -4.71 8.61
N ASP A 114 21.64 -3.84 8.48
CA ASP A 114 22.55 -3.90 7.35
C ASP A 114 23.28 -5.26 7.39
N GLN A 115 23.78 -5.72 6.25
CA GLN A 115 24.50 -7.00 6.17
C GLN A 115 25.81 -7.05 6.99
N ASN A 116 26.17 -5.95 7.68
CA ASN A 116 27.38 -5.81 8.50
C ASN A 116 27.13 -5.34 9.95
N GLY A 117 25.89 -5.28 10.44
CA GLY A 117 25.58 -5.07 11.86
C GLY A 117 25.97 -3.69 12.44
N SER A 118 26.00 -2.61 11.65
CA SER A 118 26.32 -1.27 12.14
C SER A 118 25.21 -0.26 11.86
N CYS A 119 24.42 0.07 12.88
CA CYS A 119 23.44 1.14 12.83
C CYS A 119 24.17 2.50 12.87
N LYS A 120 24.32 3.17 11.72
CA LYS A 120 24.64 4.60 11.68
C LYS A 120 23.43 5.39 11.19
N LEU A 121 22.74 5.99 12.15
CA LEU A 121 21.90 7.17 11.97
C LEU A 121 22.74 8.28 11.32
N ALA A 122 22.76 8.35 9.99
CA ALA A 122 23.29 9.51 9.30
C ALA A 122 22.62 9.65 7.91
N ASN A 123 21.89 10.75 7.76
CA ASN A 123 21.47 11.33 6.49
C ASN A 123 20.47 10.54 5.62
N CYS A 124 19.21 10.49 6.06
CA CYS A 124 18.11 10.55 5.09
C CYS A 124 17.90 12.02 4.68
N ARG A 125 18.66 12.49 3.69
CA ARG A 125 18.22 13.55 2.79
C ARG A 125 17.76 12.88 1.50
N VAL A 126 16.45 12.93 1.22
CA VAL A 126 15.88 13.14 -0.12
C VAL A 126 14.60 13.92 0.08
#